data_AF-A0AA88QR37-F1
#
_entry.id   AF-A0AA88QR37-F1
#
_cell.length_a   1.000
_cell.length_b   1.000
_cell.length_c   1.000
_cell.angle_alpha   90.00
_cell.angle_beta   90.00
_cell.angle_gamma   90.00
#
_symmetry.space_group_name_H-M   'P 1'
#
loop_
_entity.id
_entity.type
_entity.pdbx_description
1 polymer ?
#
loop_
_entity_poly.entity_id
_entity_poly.type
_entity_poly.pdbx_seq_one_letter_code
_entity_poly.pdbx_strand_id
1 'polypeptide(L)'
;MSSPFKLLVLALCVLSASGNVAYNIDCGSDSEGFTDENSIIWVGDNLFNQNGMTQAVQSNKSISHVMETLRVFTTRKKNCYSIKADKGAKVLVRASFFYGNYDNKSSPPTFDLQFDGNYWDTVETFSDELVDREVIYVVKGETTSVCVAQTKPNQFPFMSALEIRSLDSLMYSNVDSNFALKLDTRAACGANETIRYSNDIYDRIWSPAVVTEGINVTSDASFISNNVADNPPQAVMQNAIIPTSPTSGITLLTGEVSSAEVPIYLNMYFSEVTELNSAQKRSFRLYKDSQPFSEPIIPPYGNALEVSFSNITVSSSTTLILLATSDSTLRPLINAFEIFHISDVLTEGTDSKDVEGLTSLQTQFGVLHEWSSDPCLPALFTWDWVNCSTNGTPRVTALDLSSFGLSGLLPDFSSMDAIETM
;
A
#
# COMPACT_ATOMS: atom_id res chain seq x y z
N MET A 1 -34.71 -54.96 -20.02
CA MET A 1 -34.28 -54.18 -18.84
C MET A 1 -33.09 -53.36 -19.27
N SER A 2 -33.30 -52.09 -19.60
CA SER A 2 -32.26 -51.17 -20.08
C SER A 2 -32.36 -49.87 -19.28
N SER A 3 -31.34 -49.61 -18.47
CA SER A 3 -31.20 -48.42 -17.63
C SER A 3 -30.77 -47.21 -18.48
N PRO A 4 -31.31 -46.00 -18.25
CA PRO A 4 -30.77 -44.79 -18.86
C PRO A 4 -29.68 -44.19 -17.96
N PHE A 5 -28.50 -44.01 -18.55
CA PHE A 5 -27.38 -43.27 -17.97
C PHE A 5 -27.72 -41.77 -17.98
N LYS A 6 -27.83 -41.13 -16.80
CA LYS A 6 -27.95 -39.67 -16.69
C LYS A 6 -26.56 -39.05 -16.76
N LEU A 7 -26.31 -38.27 -17.81
CA LEU A 7 -25.11 -37.46 -17.97
C LEU A 7 -25.23 -36.23 -17.06
N LEU A 8 -24.41 -36.15 -16.01
CA LEU A 8 -24.32 -34.98 -15.15
C LEU A 8 -23.37 -33.98 -15.83
N VAL A 9 -23.92 -32.89 -16.36
CA VAL A 9 -23.12 -31.77 -16.89
C VAL A 9 -22.68 -30.93 -15.69
N LEU A 10 -21.42 -31.08 -15.31
CA LEU A 10 -20.78 -30.20 -14.33
C LEU A 10 -20.49 -28.86 -15.03
N ALA A 11 -21.30 -27.85 -14.74
CA ALA A 11 -20.99 -26.48 -15.15
C ALA A 11 -19.75 -26.02 -14.39
N LEU A 12 -18.59 -26.02 -15.04
CA LEU A 12 -17.45 -25.25 -14.56
C LEU A 12 -17.85 -23.77 -14.65
N CYS A 13 -18.16 -23.17 -13.51
CA CYS A 13 -18.03 -21.72 -13.36
C CYS A 13 -16.55 -21.40 -13.62
N VAL A 14 -16.27 -20.86 -14.80
CA VAL A 14 -15.04 -20.14 -15.05
C VAL A 14 -15.16 -18.85 -14.25
N LEU A 15 -14.72 -18.89 -12.99
CA LEU A 15 -14.32 -17.66 -12.30
C LEU A 15 -13.27 -17.03 -13.21
N SER A 16 -13.56 -15.83 -13.71
CA SER A 16 -12.57 -14.99 -14.37
C SER A 16 -11.47 -14.69 -13.35
N ALA A 17 -10.41 -15.50 -13.37
CA ALA A 17 -9.17 -15.17 -12.70
C ALA A 17 -8.52 -14.04 -13.51
N SER A 18 -8.85 -12.78 -13.19
CA SER A 18 -7.85 -11.73 -13.33
C SER A 18 -6.63 -12.19 -12.54
N GLY A 19 -5.47 -12.31 -13.19
CA GLY A 19 -4.29 -12.94 -12.58
C GLY A 19 -3.99 -12.31 -11.23
N ASN A 20 -4.07 -13.09 -10.15
CA ASN A 20 -3.73 -12.59 -8.82
C ASN A 20 -2.23 -12.25 -8.81
N VAL A 21 -1.91 -10.97 -8.81
CA VAL A 21 -0.54 -10.45 -8.64
C VAL A 21 -0.15 -10.71 -7.20
N ALA A 22 0.89 -11.51 -6.99
CA ALA A 22 1.45 -11.76 -5.67
C ALA A 22 2.98 -11.87 -5.80
N TYR A 23 3.67 -10.78 -5.47
CA TYR A 23 5.13 -10.72 -5.46
C TYR A 23 5.61 -10.36 -4.05
N ASN A 24 6.60 -11.08 -3.55
CA ASN A 24 7.33 -10.76 -2.33
C ASN A 24 8.81 -10.82 -2.66
N ILE A 25 9.44 -9.66 -2.67
CA ILE A 25 10.78 -9.46 -3.19
C ILE A 25 11.68 -9.12 -2.01
N ASP A 26 12.67 -9.97 -1.78
CA ASP A 26 13.73 -9.80 -0.79
C ASP A 26 14.90 -9.04 -1.46
N CYS A 27 15.00 -7.75 -1.19
CA CYS A 27 15.89 -6.86 -1.93
C CYS A 27 17.35 -7.04 -1.50
N GLY A 28 18.24 -7.19 -2.48
CA GLY A 28 19.64 -7.52 -2.24
C GLY A 28 19.88 -9.01 -1.95
N SER A 29 18.85 -9.87 -1.98
CA SER A 29 19.01 -11.30 -1.82
C SER A 29 19.30 -11.99 -3.15
N ASP A 30 20.33 -12.84 -3.18
CA ASP A 30 20.62 -13.73 -4.31
C ASP A 30 19.91 -15.09 -4.20
N SER A 31 19.02 -15.24 -3.22
CA SER A 31 18.27 -16.47 -3.00
C SER A 31 17.32 -16.78 -4.17
N GLU A 32 17.29 -18.06 -4.59
CA GLU A 32 16.26 -18.56 -5.52
C GLU A 32 14.86 -18.57 -4.89
N GLY A 33 14.79 -18.36 -3.58
CA GLY A 33 13.58 -18.11 -2.81
C GLY A 33 13.53 -18.89 -1.51
N PHE A 34 12.71 -18.43 -0.58
CA PHE A 34 12.45 -19.11 0.68
C PHE A 34 11.01 -18.88 1.13
N THR A 35 10.55 -19.67 2.12
CA THR A 35 9.23 -19.48 2.74
C THR A 35 9.42 -19.05 4.17
N ASP A 36 8.81 -17.93 4.55
CA ASP A 36 8.91 -17.38 5.90
C ASP A 36 7.94 -18.05 6.90
N GLU A 37 7.96 -17.60 8.16
CA GLU A 37 7.09 -18.06 9.22
C GLU A 37 5.59 -17.79 8.97
N ASN A 38 5.26 -16.84 8.08
CA ASN A 38 3.90 -16.52 7.67
C ASN A 38 3.45 -17.40 6.50
N SER A 39 4.28 -18.33 6.01
CA SER A 39 4.04 -19.12 4.78
C SER A 39 4.03 -18.27 3.50
N ILE A 40 4.72 -17.13 3.51
CA ILE A 40 4.91 -16.26 2.35
C ILE A 40 6.17 -16.70 1.61
N ILE A 41 6.05 -16.87 0.30
CA ILE A 41 7.18 -17.19 -0.57
C ILE A 41 7.85 -15.89 -1.01
N TRP A 42 9.13 -15.75 -0.67
CA TRP A 42 10.00 -14.64 -1.03
C TRP A 42 10.97 -15.06 -2.12
N VAL A 43 11.29 -14.13 -3.02
CA VAL A 43 12.27 -14.32 -4.10
C VAL A 43 13.28 -13.18 -4.11
N GLY A 44 14.51 -13.47 -4.55
CA GLY A 44 15.52 -12.44 -4.79
C GLY A 44 15.10 -11.45 -5.88
N ASP A 45 15.76 -10.29 -5.87
CA ASP A 45 15.30 -9.11 -6.61
C ASP A 45 15.92 -8.91 -8.01
N ASN A 46 16.86 -9.79 -8.38
CA ASN A 46 17.65 -9.73 -9.62
C ASN A 46 16.80 -9.72 -10.92
N LEU A 47 15.57 -10.26 -10.89
CA LEU A 47 14.65 -10.24 -12.03
C LEU A 47 13.85 -8.94 -12.17
N PHE A 48 13.81 -8.12 -11.11
CA PHE A 48 12.96 -6.94 -11.03
C PHE A 48 13.76 -5.64 -11.06
N ASN A 49 15.05 -5.70 -10.72
CA ASN A 49 15.97 -4.57 -10.79
C ASN A 49 17.40 -5.05 -11.10
N GLN A 50 18.07 -4.39 -12.04
CA GLN A 50 19.44 -4.70 -12.47
C GLN A 50 20.48 -3.67 -11.99
N ASN A 51 20.04 -2.64 -11.27
CA ASN A 51 20.86 -1.54 -10.79
C ASN A 51 21.17 -1.70 -9.29
N GLY A 52 22.02 -0.82 -8.77
CA GLY A 52 22.35 -0.78 -7.35
C GLY A 52 23.27 -1.91 -6.89
N MET A 53 23.54 -1.90 -5.59
CA MET A 53 24.46 -2.84 -4.94
C MET A 53 23.76 -3.52 -3.78
N THR A 54 23.89 -4.84 -3.72
CA THR A 54 23.53 -5.64 -2.54
C THR A 54 24.42 -5.27 -1.36
N GLN A 55 23.81 -5.12 -0.19
CA GLN A 55 24.48 -4.93 1.09
C GLN A 55 23.84 -5.81 2.16
N ALA A 56 24.67 -6.34 3.04
CA ALA A 56 24.22 -7.04 4.24
C ALA A 56 24.09 -6.05 5.39
N VAL A 57 22.98 -6.14 6.12
CA VAL A 57 22.75 -5.37 7.33
C VAL A 57 23.75 -5.77 8.41
N GLN A 58 24.24 -4.78 9.16
CA GLN A 58 25.25 -4.98 10.23
C GLN A 58 24.65 -4.86 11.64
N SER A 59 23.34 -4.73 11.75
CA SER A 59 22.64 -4.59 13.04
C SER A 59 22.56 -5.93 13.79
N ASN A 60 22.73 -5.88 15.11
CA ASN A 60 22.50 -7.04 15.98
C ASN A 60 21.00 -7.30 16.24
N LYS A 61 20.13 -6.38 15.82
CA LYS A 61 18.67 -6.53 15.95
C LYS A 61 18.16 -7.42 14.81
N SER A 62 17.74 -8.62 15.15
CA SER A 62 17.01 -9.49 14.21
C SER A 62 15.56 -9.01 14.12
N ILE A 63 15.14 -8.61 12.91
CA ILE A 63 13.77 -8.20 12.62
C ILE A 63 13.03 -9.33 11.91
N SER A 64 13.54 -9.73 10.74
CA SER A 64 13.11 -10.88 9.95
C SER A 64 14.18 -11.16 8.89
N HIS A 65 14.14 -12.34 8.27
CA HIS A 65 15.15 -12.74 7.27
C HIS A 65 15.22 -11.74 6.10
N VAL A 66 14.08 -11.26 5.61
CA VAL A 66 14.00 -10.25 4.53
C VAL A 66 14.62 -8.90 4.87
N MET A 67 14.91 -8.64 6.14
CA MET A 67 15.57 -7.40 6.59
C MET A 67 17.07 -7.59 6.82
N GLU A 68 17.64 -8.75 6.52
CA GLU A 68 19.08 -9.02 6.66
C GLU A 68 19.88 -8.48 5.47
N THR A 69 19.23 -8.23 4.34
CA THR A 69 19.81 -7.63 3.13
C THR A 69 19.04 -6.40 2.67
N LEU A 70 19.71 -5.58 1.86
CA LEU A 70 19.09 -4.46 1.16
C LEU A 70 19.83 -4.18 -0.15
N ARG A 71 19.13 -3.55 -1.09
CA ARG A 71 19.72 -3.02 -2.32
C ARG A 71 19.85 -1.50 -2.23
N VAL A 72 21.08 -0.99 -2.39
CA VAL A 72 21.42 0.44 -2.33
C VAL A 72 21.61 1.00 -3.73
N PHE A 73 21.11 2.22 -3.96
CA PHE A 73 21.25 2.90 -5.25
C PHE A 73 22.11 4.17 -5.13
N THR A 74 23.27 4.17 -5.81
CA THR A 74 24.28 5.24 -5.69
C THR A 74 24.54 6.05 -6.95
N THR A 75 24.04 5.61 -8.11
CA THR A 75 24.42 6.19 -9.42
C THR A 75 23.36 7.11 -10.02
N ARG A 76 22.09 6.95 -9.65
CA ARG A 76 20.95 7.58 -10.32
C ARG A 76 20.05 8.32 -9.34
N LYS A 77 19.40 9.38 -9.82
CA LYS A 77 18.41 10.11 -9.05
C LYS A 77 17.15 9.30 -8.74
N LYS A 78 16.79 8.34 -9.59
CA LYS A 78 15.59 7.49 -9.47
C LYS A 78 15.89 6.06 -9.90
N ASN A 79 15.51 5.10 -9.08
CA ASN A 79 15.73 3.67 -9.33
C ASN A 79 14.46 2.91 -8.99
N CYS A 80 14.05 1.98 -9.86
CA CYS A 80 12.72 1.42 -9.82
C CYS A 80 12.72 -0.09 -9.99
N TYR A 81 11.82 -0.74 -9.26
CA TYR A 81 11.37 -2.09 -9.55
C TYR A 81 10.19 -2.01 -10.51
N SER A 82 10.18 -2.85 -11.54
CA SER A 82 9.07 -2.95 -12.49
C SER A 82 8.46 -4.35 -12.40
N ILE A 83 7.17 -4.41 -12.09
CA ILE A 83 6.43 -5.64 -11.81
C ILE A 83 5.22 -5.71 -12.74
N LYS A 84 4.94 -6.90 -13.26
CA LYS A 84 3.77 -7.12 -14.10
C LYS A 84 2.49 -7.00 -13.26
N ALA A 85 1.60 -6.09 -13.68
CA ALA A 85 0.27 -5.93 -13.11
C ALA A 85 -0.66 -5.41 -14.19
N ASP A 86 -1.80 -6.06 -14.37
CA ASP A 86 -2.72 -5.74 -15.46
C ASP A 86 -3.35 -4.35 -15.24
N LYS A 87 -3.57 -3.62 -16.33
CA LYS A 87 -4.27 -2.33 -16.28
C LYS A 87 -5.65 -2.48 -15.63
N GLY A 88 -5.96 -1.61 -14.67
CA GLY A 88 -7.20 -1.64 -13.91
C GLY A 88 -7.18 -2.57 -12.71
N ALA A 89 -6.11 -3.34 -12.49
CA ALA A 89 -5.96 -4.13 -11.28
C ALA A 89 -5.83 -3.21 -10.06
N LYS A 90 -6.59 -3.52 -9.00
CA LYS A 90 -6.42 -2.89 -7.69
C LYS A 90 -5.33 -3.63 -6.94
N VAL A 91 -4.30 -2.91 -6.52
CA VAL A 91 -3.13 -3.49 -5.86
C VAL A 91 -2.87 -2.82 -4.53
N LEU A 92 -2.42 -3.62 -3.56
CA LEU A 92 -1.73 -3.18 -2.36
C LEU A 92 -0.24 -3.35 -2.59
N VAL A 93 0.52 -2.29 -2.33
CA VAL A 93 1.98 -2.27 -2.43
C VAL A 93 2.54 -1.89 -1.08
N ARG A 94 3.48 -2.68 -0.55
CA ARG A 94 4.23 -2.37 0.67
C ARG A 94 5.72 -2.37 0.40
N ALA A 95 6.39 -1.26 0.73
CA ALA A 95 7.84 -1.13 0.62
C ALA A 95 8.45 -0.97 2.01
N SER A 96 9.51 -1.73 2.29
CA SER A 96 10.14 -1.82 3.60
C SER A 96 11.62 -1.42 3.55
N PHE A 97 12.05 -0.68 4.57
CA PHE A 97 13.36 -0.06 4.66
C PHE A 97 13.96 -0.31 6.05
N PHE A 98 14.98 -1.15 6.12
CA PHE A 98 15.80 -1.30 7.31
C PHE A 98 17.26 -0.98 7.00
N TYR A 99 17.73 0.20 7.42
CA TYR A 99 19.10 0.66 7.13
C TYR A 99 20.13 -0.22 7.84
N GLY A 100 19.88 -0.55 9.11
CA GLY A 100 20.66 -1.51 9.88
C GLY A 100 22.18 -1.25 9.88
N ASN A 101 22.57 0.02 9.67
CA ASN A 101 23.94 0.49 9.55
C ASN A 101 24.81 -0.32 8.57
N TYR A 102 24.25 -0.74 7.43
CA TYR A 102 24.94 -1.59 6.46
C TYR A 102 26.32 -1.07 6.01
N ASP A 103 26.52 0.26 6.00
CA ASP A 103 27.76 0.91 5.57
C ASP A 103 28.66 1.40 6.73
N ASN A 104 28.31 1.07 7.97
CA ASN A 104 29.03 1.48 9.19
C ASN A 104 29.18 3.00 9.37
N LYS A 105 28.32 3.82 8.76
CA LYS A 105 28.39 5.29 8.89
C LYS A 105 27.48 5.87 9.99
N SER A 106 26.52 5.09 10.48
CA SER A 106 25.48 5.54 11.42
C SER A 106 24.77 6.81 10.95
N SER A 107 24.55 6.91 9.64
CA SER A 107 23.98 8.08 8.98
C SER A 107 22.85 7.62 8.06
N PRO A 108 21.70 7.23 8.63
CA PRO A 108 20.57 6.73 7.85
C PRO A 108 20.09 7.79 6.83
N PRO A 109 19.80 7.41 5.57
CA PRO A 109 19.43 8.36 4.55
C PRO A 109 17.93 8.72 4.55
N THR A 110 17.61 9.91 4.05
CA THR A 110 16.24 10.33 3.69
C THR A 110 16.11 10.44 2.17
N PHE A 111 15.04 9.90 1.61
CA PHE A 111 14.79 9.87 0.17
C PHE A 111 13.29 9.79 -0.14
N ASP A 112 12.90 10.02 -1.40
CA ASP A 112 11.50 9.93 -1.81
C ASP A 112 11.16 8.53 -2.34
N LEU A 113 9.93 8.12 -2.07
CA LEU A 113 9.28 6.90 -2.58
C LEU A 113 8.19 7.28 -3.56
N GLN A 114 8.05 6.50 -4.62
CA GLN A 114 7.13 6.77 -5.72
C GLN A 114 6.52 5.47 -6.25
N PHE A 115 5.34 5.56 -6.84
CA PHE A 115 4.74 4.46 -7.61
C PHE A 115 4.13 5.00 -8.91
N ASP A 116 4.37 4.34 -10.04
CA ASP A 116 3.79 4.68 -11.35
C ASP A 116 3.92 6.18 -11.72
N GLY A 117 5.07 6.77 -11.43
CA GLY A 117 5.34 8.20 -11.68
C GLY A 117 4.65 9.17 -10.70
N ASN A 118 3.94 8.66 -9.69
CA ASN A 118 3.30 9.44 -8.64
C ASN A 118 4.20 9.52 -7.39
N TYR A 119 4.15 10.66 -6.71
CA TYR A 119 4.77 10.79 -5.39
C TYR A 119 4.00 9.96 -4.35
N TRP A 120 4.72 9.07 -3.67
CA TRP A 120 4.18 8.28 -2.58
C TRP A 120 4.42 8.97 -1.25
N ASP A 121 5.68 9.08 -0.83
CA ASP A 121 6.04 9.63 0.48
C ASP A 121 7.53 9.98 0.52
N THR A 122 7.96 10.70 1.54
CA THR A 122 9.37 10.89 1.89
C THR A 122 9.73 9.92 3.01
N VAL A 123 10.64 8.99 2.72
CA VAL A 123 11.09 7.97 3.66
C VAL A 123 12.22 8.54 4.50
N GLU A 124 11.93 8.79 5.77
CA GLU A 124 12.93 9.04 6.80
C GLU A 124 13.32 7.71 7.45
N THR A 125 14.59 7.34 7.38
CA THR A 125 15.10 6.08 7.95
C THR A 125 15.89 6.32 9.22
N PHE A 126 16.05 5.26 10.02
CA PHE A 126 16.75 5.30 11.31
C PHE A 126 17.85 4.22 11.37
N SER A 127 18.73 4.33 12.35
CA SER A 127 19.86 3.40 12.51
C SER A 127 19.42 1.94 12.70
N ASP A 128 18.36 1.71 13.48
CA ASP A 128 17.92 0.39 13.92
C ASP A 128 16.39 0.23 13.99
N GLU A 129 15.64 1.03 13.23
CA GLU A 129 14.19 0.92 13.09
C GLU A 129 13.79 0.51 11.67
N LEU A 130 12.80 -0.39 11.59
CA LEU A 130 12.13 -0.73 10.34
C LEU A 130 11.15 0.38 10.01
N VAL A 131 11.22 0.88 8.79
CA VAL A 131 10.26 1.82 8.23
C VAL A 131 9.58 1.14 7.06
N ASP A 132 8.25 1.03 7.10
CA ASP A 132 7.46 0.53 5.99
C ASP A 132 6.44 1.57 5.54
N ARG A 133 6.03 1.46 4.27
CA ARG A 133 4.97 2.27 3.66
C ARG A 133 4.06 1.36 2.88
N GLU A 134 2.75 1.57 3.00
CA GLU A 134 1.74 0.84 2.24
C GLU A 134 0.85 1.81 1.44
N VAL A 135 0.53 1.43 0.20
CA VAL A 135 -0.41 2.16 -0.66
C VAL A 135 -1.32 1.20 -1.40
N ILE A 136 -2.58 1.59 -1.56
CA ILE A 136 -3.56 0.90 -2.39
C ILE A 136 -3.96 1.81 -3.53
N TYR A 137 -3.93 1.31 -4.76
CA TYR A 137 -4.33 2.08 -5.94
C TYR A 137 -4.72 1.17 -7.11
N VAL A 138 -5.23 1.77 -8.17
CA VAL A 138 -5.58 1.08 -9.42
C VAL A 138 -4.49 1.34 -10.46
N VAL A 139 -3.87 0.28 -10.97
CA VAL A 139 -2.78 0.36 -11.94
C VAL A 139 -3.29 0.93 -13.28
N LYS A 140 -2.55 1.90 -13.84
CA LYS A 140 -2.95 2.61 -15.08
C LYS A 140 -2.29 2.07 -16.35
N GLY A 141 -1.16 1.37 -16.21
CA GLY A 141 -0.42 0.70 -17.29
C GLY A 141 -0.51 -0.83 -17.23
N GLU A 142 0.29 -1.51 -18.05
CA GLU A 142 0.43 -2.99 -18.08
C GLU A 142 1.49 -3.51 -17.10
N THR A 143 2.15 -2.60 -16.39
CA THR A 143 3.13 -2.85 -15.35
C THR A 143 2.95 -1.81 -14.26
N THR A 144 3.24 -2.20 -13.03
CA THR A 144 3.41 -1.30 -11.91
C THR A 144 4.90 -1.11 -11.63
N SER A 145 5.28 0.08 -11.21
CA SER A 145 6.63 0.47 -10.87
C SER A 145 6.68 1.07 -9.47
N VAL A 146 7.69 0.69 -8.69
CA VAL A 146 7.95 1.26 -7.37
C VAL A 146 9.37 1.78 -7.35
N CYS A 147 9.52 3.07 -7.09
CA CYS A 147 10.78 3.78 -7.23
C CYS A 147 11.24 4.43 -5.94
N VAL A 148 12.55 4.40 -5.71
CA VAL A 148 13.22 5.21 -4.69
C VAL A 148 14.06 6.28 -5.37
N ALA A 149 14.03 7.49 -4.83
CA ALA A 149 14.62 8.67 -5.47
C ALA A 149 15.44 9.53 -4.53
N GLN A 150 16.68 9.82 -4.95
CA GLN A 150 17.64 10.60 -4.17
C GLN A 150 17.26 12.08 -4.19
N THR A 151 16.95 12.64 -3.01
CA THR A 151 16.56 14.05 -2.85
C THR A 151 17.73 14.96 -2.52
N LYS A 152 18.81 14.41 -1.94
CA LYS A 152 20.01 15.15 -1.52
C LYS A 152 21.29 14.39 -1.88
N PRO A 153 22.39 15.09 -2.21
CA PRO A 153 23.67 14.45 -2.48
C PRO A 153 24.12 13.56 -1.30
N ASN A 154 24.68 12.38 -1.61
CA ASN A 154 25.18 11.40 -0.64
C ASN A 154 24.14 10.82 0.33
N GLN A 155 22.85 11.07 0.11
CA GLN A 155 21.74 10.39 0.78
C GLN A 155 21.26 9.30 -0.17
N PHE A 156 21.84 8.11 -0.07
CA PHE A 156 21.60 7.05 -1.05
C PHE A 156 20.32 6.27 -0.72
N PRO A 157 19.33 6.26 -1.61
CA PRO A 157 18.13 5.45 -1.40
C PRO A 157 18.46 3.96 -1.38
N PHE A 158 17.67 3.21 -0.65
CA PHE A 158 17.76 1.75 -0.61
C PHE A 158 16.38 1.13 -0.45
N MET A 159 16.27 -0.18 -0.61
CA MET A 159 15.05 -0.95 -0.33
C MET A 159 15.45 -2.31 0.25
N SER A 160 14.74 -2.77 1.28
CA SER A 160 14.97 -4.07 1.93
C SER A 160 13.95 -5.11 1.47
N ALA A 161 12.67 -4.74 1.32
CA ALA A 161 11.67 -5.62 0.77
C ALA A 161 10.58 -4.87 -0.01
N LEU A 162 9.96 -5.58 -0.95
CA LEU A 162 8.81 -5.10 -1.72
C LEU A 162 7.75 -6.19 -1.83
N GLU A 163 6.54 -5.90 -1.34
CA GLU A 163 5.37 -6.78 -1.41
C GLU A 163 4.30 -6.15 -2.30
N ILE A 164 3.72 -6.93 -3.21
CA ILE A 164 2.63 -6.51 -4.09
C ILE A 164 1.56 -7.59 -4.08
N ARG A 165 0.31 -7.18 -3.81
CA ARG A 165 -0.86 -8.05 -3.75
C ARG A 165 -2.00 -7.47 -4.56
N SER A 166 -2.63 -8.28 -5.41
CA SER A 166 -3.95 -7.94 -5.96
C SER A 166 -5.00 -7.96 -4.86
N LEU A 167 -5.87 -6.96 -4.88
CA LEU A 167 -7.08 -6.90 -4.08
C LEU A 167 -8.30 -7.18 -4.97
N ASP A 168 -9.42 -7.55 -4.34
CA ASP A 168 -10.69 -7.59 -5.06
C ASP A 168 -11.05 -6.19 -5.56
N SER A 169 -11.56 -6.12 -6.80
CA SER A 169 -11.86 -4.86 -7.48
C SER A 169 -12.86 -3.96 -6.72
N LEU A 170 -13.75 -4.55 -5.93
CA LEU A 170 -14.79 -3.85 -5.18
C LEU A 170 -14.34 -3.33 -3.81
N MET A 171 -13.21 -3.81 -3.29
CA MET A 171 -12.64 -3.30 -2.03
C MET A 171 -12.30 -1.82 -2.15
N TYR A 172 -12.54 -1.03 -1.12
CA TYR A 172 -12.26 0.41 -1.07
C TYR A 172 -12.94 1.20 -2.19
N SER A 173 -14.09 0.73 -2.69
CA SER A 173 -14.82 1.34 -3.83
C SER A 173 -15.47 2.69 -3.52
N ASN A 174 -15.45 3.13 -2.26
CA ASN A 174 -15.92 4.46 -1.83
C ASN A 174 -14.93 5.59 -2.17
N VAL A 175 -13.77 5.26 -2.75
CA VAL A 175 -12.78 6.20 -3.27
C VAL A 175 -12.61 5.96 -4.78
N ASP A 176 -12.63 7.03 -5.55
CA ASP A 176 -12.48 6.97 -7.01
C ASP A 176 -11.11 6.41 -7.39
N SER A 177 -11.07 5.57 -8.43
CA SER A 177 -9.84 4.90 -8.91
C SER A 177 -8.73 5.83 -9.39
N ASN A 178 -9.00 7.13 -9.52
CA ASN A 178 -8.00 8.15 -9.82
C ASN A 178 -7.24 8.64 -8.58
N PHE A 179 -7.52 8.10 -7.40
CA PHE A 179 -6.78 8.39 -6.17
C PHE A 179 -6.20 7.11 -5.59
N ALA A 180 -5.08 7.26 -4.89
CA ALA A 180 -4.47 6.22 -4.07
C ALA A 180 -4.82 6.42 -2.60
N LEU A 181 -4.86 5.31 -1.86
CA LEU A 181 -5.01 5.25 -0.42
C LEU A 181 -3.66 4.93 0.20
N LYS A 182 -2.99 5.92 0.78
CA LYS A 182 -1.73 5.75 1.50
C LYS A 182 -2.04 5.40 2.94
N LEU A 183 -1.63 4.21 3.40
CA LEU A 183 -1.99 3.74 4.73
C LEU A 183 -1.36 4.63 5.81
N ASP A 184 -2.19 5.10 6.74
CA ASP A 184 -1.75 5.73 7.99
C ASP A 184 -1.80 4.70 9.12
N THR A 185 -2.98 4.11 9.33
CA THR A 185 -3.21 3.19 10.45
C THR A 185 -4.07 2.02 10.01
N ARG A 186 -3.70 0.79 10.37
CA ARG A 186 -4.55 -0.40 10.30
C ARG A 186 -4.49 -1.15 11.63
N ALA A 187 -5.60 -1.12 12.37
CA ALA A 187 -5.64 -1.57 13.76
C ALA A 187 -6.64 -2.70 13.97
N ALA A 188 -6.17 -3.78 14.62
CA ALA A 188 -6.99 -4.83 15.20
C ALA A 188 -7.25 -4.50 16.68
N CYS A 189 -8.47 -4.09 17.01
CA CYS A 189 -8.82 -3.64 18.34
C CYS A 189 -9.06 -4.83 19.28
N GLY A 190 -8.26 -4.92 20.34
CA GLY A 190 -8.36 -5.97 21.35
C GLY A 190 -7.63 -7.27 20.98
N ALA A 191 -6.97 -7.32 19.82
CA ALA A 191 -6.05 -8.39 19.47
C ALA A 191 -4.77 -8.32 20.33
N ASN A 192 -4.14 -9.49 20.57
CA ASN A 192 -2.89 -9.57 21.34
C ASN A 192 -1.65 -9.65 20.45
N GLU A 193 -1.83 -9.96 19.17
CA GLU A 193 -0.77 -10.17 18.21
C GLU A 193 -1.17 -9.57 16.85
N THR A 194 -0.16 -9.34 16.02
CA THR A 194 -0.36 -8.89 14.65
C THR A 194 -1.08 -9.95 13.84
N ILE A 195 -2.13 -9.55 13.14
CA ILE A 195 -2.90 -10.43 12.25
C ILE A 195 -2.52 -10.08 10.82
N ARG A 196 -2.02 -11.07 10.07
CA ARG A 196 -1.71 -10.96 8.64
C ARG A 196 -1.97 -12.29 7.94
N TYR A 197 -1.34 -12.56 6.80
CA TYR A 197 -1.43 -13.88 6.18
C TYR A 197 -0.94 -14.98 7.15
N SER A 198 -1.61 -16.14 7.27
CA SER A 198 -2.73 -16.65 6.45
C SER A 198 -4.13 -16.28 6.92
N ASN A 199 -4.28 -15.52 8.01
CA ASN A 199 -5.59 -15.07 8.47
C ASN A 199 -6.23 -14.03 7.54
N ASP A 200 -5.41 -13.16 6.95
CA ASP A 200 -5.83 -12.24 5.88
C ASP A 200 -5.27 -12.71 4.54
N ILE A 201 -6.14 -13.08 3.61
CA ILE A 201 -5.77 -13.57 2.28
C ILE A 201 -5.10 -12.49 1.41
N TYR A 202 -5.31 -11.21 1.75
CA TYR A 202 -4.67 -10.08 1.07
C TYR A 202 -3.38 -9.64 1.76
N ASP A 203 -2.99 -10.31 2.86
CA ASP A 203 -1.77 -10.05 3.62
C ASP A 203 -1.63 -8.59 4.07
N ARG A 204 -2.77 -7.96 4.39
CA ARG A 204 -2.78 -6.71 5.15
C ARG A 204 -2.28 -6.99 6.56
N ILE A 205 -1.41 -6.13 7.05
CA ILE A 205 -0.88 -6.21 8.41
C ILE A 205 -1.80 -5.43 9.34
N TRP A 206 -2.52 -6.13 10.21
CA TRP A 206 -3.36 -5.53 11.25
C TRP A 206 -2.62 -5.55 12.58
N SER A 207 -2.21 -4.38 13.03
CA SER A 207 -1.46 -4.22 14.28
C SER A 207 -2.42 -4.16 15.48
N PRO A 208 -2.09 -4.77 16.63
CA PRO A 208 -2.84 -4.56 17.86
C PRO A 208 -3.00 -3.07 18.18
N ALA A 209 -4.24 -2.61 18.38
CA ALA A 209 -4.50 -1.22 18.68
C ALA A 209 -3.84 -0.83 20.02
N VAL A 210 -3.05 0.24 20.03
CA VAL A 210 -2.54 0.84 21.27
C VAL A 210 -3.64 1.68 21.88
N VAL A 211 -4.16 1.30 23.05
CA VAL A 211 -5.21 2.08 23.73
C VAL A 211 -4.79 2.42 25.15
N THR A 212 -4.81 3.71 25.46
CA THR A 212 -4.46 4.26 26.78
C THR A 212 -5.56 4.04 27.82
N GLU A 213 -6.83 3.99 27.41
CA GLU A 213 -8.00 3.86 28.30
C GLU A 213 -9.09 2.88 27.77
N GLY A 214 -8.69 1.66 27.42
CA GLY A 214 -9.57 0.64 26.85
C GLY A 214 -9.52 -0.69 27.60
N ILE A 215 -10.59 -1.48 27.49
CA ILE A 215 -10.65 -2.87 27.94
C ILE A 215 -10.85 -3.75 26.71
N ASN A 216 -9.98 -4.74 26.54
CA ASN A 216 -10.13 -5.75 25.51
C ASN A 216 -11.27 -6.70 25.88
N VAL A 217 -12.15 -6.97 24.93
CA VAL A 217 -13.24 -7.93 25.06
C VAL A 217 -13.21 -8.90 23.89
N THR A 218 -13.58 -10.14 24.16
CA THR A 218 -13.65 -11.21 23.16
C THR A 218 -15.11 -11.52 22.88
N SER A 219 -15.43 -11.83 21.63
CA SER A 219 -16.78 -12.22 21.22
C SER A 219 -17.15 -13.61 21.74
N ASP A 220 -18.38 -13.74 22.26
CA ASP A 220 -19.01 -15.02 22.62
C ASP A 220 -19.54 -15.77 21.38
N ALA A 221 -19.55 -15.12 20.20
CA ALA A 221 -20.01 -15.74 18.96
C ALA A 221 -19.00 -16.81 18.49
N SER A 222 -19.50 -18.02 18.21
CA SER A 222 -18.66 -19.10 17.66
C SER A 222 -18.16 -18.82 16.24
N PHE A 223 -18.86 -17.95 15.52
CA PHE A 223 -18.52 -17.54 14.15
C PHE A 223 -19.05 -16.12 13.91
N ILE A 224 -18.26 -15.31 13.19
CA ILE A 224 -18.65 -13.97 12.76
C ILE A 224 -18.56 -13.94 11.24
N SER A 225 -19.70 -13.77 10.58
CA SER A 225 -19.77 -13.62 9.13
C SER A 225 -19.15 -12.29 8.72
N ASN A 226 -18.08 -12.33 7.92
CA ASN A 226 -17.33 -11.16 7.45
C ASN A 226 -17.66 -10.77 5.99
N ASN A 227 -18.92 -10.93 5.59
CA ASN A 227 -19.42 -10.60 4.24
C ASN A 227 -19.63 -9.08 4.05
N VAL A 228 -18.58 -8.30 4.27
CA VAL A 228 -18.54 -6.86 4.00
C VAL A 228 -17.57 -6.57 2.86
N ALA A 229 -17.66 -5.38 2.26
CA ALA A 229 -17.01 -5.07 0.98
C ALA A 229 -15.49 -5.21 1.06
N ASP A 230 -14.90 -4.73 2.16
CA ASP A 230 -13.44 -4.71 2.35
C ASP A 230 -12.91 -5.99 3.03
N ASN A 231 -13.80 -6.97 3.27
CA ASN A 231 -13.50 -8.33 3.69
C ASN A 231 -12.37 -8.41 4.75
N PRO A 232 -12.53 -7.81 5.94
CA PRO A 232 -11.55 -7.93 7.01
C PRO A 232 -11.44 -9.40 7.45
N PRO A 233 -10.26 -9.86 7.89
CA PRO A 233 -10.09 -11.24 8.30
C PRO A 233 -10.92 -11.53 9.55
N GLN A 234 -11.49 -12.74 9.65
CA GLN A 234 -12.34 -13.11 10.78
C GLN A 234 -11.62 -12.94 12.14
N ALA A 235 -10.31 -13.21 12.19
CA ALA A 235 -9.50 -13.06 13.39
C ALA A 235 -9.53 -11.63 13.97
N VAL A 236 -9.64 -10.62 13.11
CA VAL A 236 -9.76 -9.21 13.53
C VAL A 236 -11.11 -8.94 14.19
N MET A 237 -12.16 -9.62 13.75
CA MET A 237 -13.51 -9.42 14.28
C MET A 237 -13.76 -10.13 15.63
N GLN A 238 -12.88 -11.05 16.04
CA GLN A 238 -13.05 -11.86 17.27
C GLN A 238 -12.90 -11.05 18.56
N ASN A 239 -12.16 -9.95 18.50
CA ASN A 239 -11.92 -9.08 19.64
C ASN A 239 -12.42 -7.66 19.35
N ALA A 240 -12.64 -6.91 20.42
CA ALA A 240 -12.96 -5.51 20.36
C ALA A 240 -12.36 -4.79 21.56
N ILE A 241 -12.35 -3.45 21.49
CA ILE A 241 -12.08 -2.58 22.63
C ILE A 241 -13.36 -1.84 23.03
N ILE A 242 -13.56 -1.72 24.34
CA ILE A 242 -14.57 -0.86 24.95
C ILE A 242 -13.91 0.16 25.89
N PRO A 243 -14.46 1.36 26.10
CA PRO A 243 -13.90 2.32 27.03
C PRO A 243 -14.04 1.84 28.48
N THR A 244 -13.12 2.24 29.36
CA THR A 244 -13.13 1.85 30.79
C THR A 244 -14.33 2.43 31.56
N SER A 245 -14.70 3.68 31.26
CA SER A 245 -15.83 4.38 31.89
C SER A 245 -17.08 4.38 31.00
N PRO A 246 -18.31 4.29 31.57
CA PRO A 246 -19.56 4.43 30.83
C PRO A 246 -19.72 5.77 30.08
N THR A 247 -19.05 6.82 30.56
CA THR A 247 -19.13 8.18 29.99
C THR A 247 -18.00 8.50 29.03
N SER A 248 -17.00 7.62 28.90
CA SER A 248 -15.87 7.80 27.99
C SER A 248 -16.18 7.26 26.60
N GLY A 249 -15.52 7.83 25.58
CA GLY A 249 -15.57 7.35 24.21
C GLY A 249 -14.33 6.53 23.84
N ILE A 250 -14.30 6.09 22.58
CA ILE A 250 -13.12 5.48 21.96
C ILE A 250 -12.54 6.49 20.98
N THR A 251 -11.37 7.04 21.30
CA THR A 251 -10.64 7.92 20.37
C THR A 251 -9.90 7.06 19.36
N LEU A 252 -10.12 7.34 18.07
CA LEU A 252 -9.36 6.69 17.01
C LEU A 252 -8.03 7.42 16.88
N LEU A 253 -6.94 6.70 17.11
CA LEU A 253 -5.60 7.26 16.94
C LEU A 253 -5.25 7.28 15.46
N THR A 254 -4.78 8.43 15.01
CA THR A 254 -4.14 8.63 13.70
C THR A 254 -2.63 8.65 13.91
N GLY A 255 -1.86 8.36 12.86
CA GLY A 255 -0.42 8.61 12.83
C GLY A 255 -0.09 10.10 12.77
N GLU A 256 1.08 10.43 12.21
CA GLU A 256 1.51 11.82 12.07
C GLU A 256 0.67 12.54 11.00
N VAL A 257 -0.32 13.31 11.46
CA VAL A 257 -1.15 14.14 10.58
C VAL A 257 -0.53 15.53 10.44
N SER A 258 -0.55 16.07 9.22
CA SER A 258 -0.16 17.45 8.93
C SER A 258 -0.95 18.47 9.78
N SER A 259 -0.36 19.64 10.01
CA SER A 259 -1.08 20.77 10.58
C SER A 259 -2.13 21.35 9.62
N ALA A 260 -1.95 21.13 8.31
CA ALA A 260 -2.96 21.43 7.31
C ALA A 260 -4.01 20.31 7.24
N GLU A 261 -5.25 20.66 6.89
CA GLU A 261 -6.28 19.66 6.64
C GLU A 261 -5.95 18.82 5.41
N VAL A 262 -5.95 17.50 5.58
CA VAL A 262 -5.74 16.50 4.53
C VAL A 262 -6.96 15.58 4.43
N PRO A 263 -7.38 15.19 3.21
CA PRO A 263 -8.47 14.24 3.04
C PRO A 263 -8.02 12.84 3.46
N ILE A 264 -8.89 12.13 4.17
CA ILE A 264 -8.66 10.73 4.56
C ILE A 264 -9.82 9.85 4.12
N TYR A 265 -9.52 8.57 4.00
CA TYR A 265 -10.51 7.50 3.98
C TYR A 265 -10.44 6.78 5.33
N LEU A 266 -11.56 6.78 6.05
CA LEU A 266 -11.72 6.07 7.32
C LEU A 266 -12.65 4.87 7.08
N ASN A 267 -12.20 3.66 7.40
CA ASN A 267 -13.05 2.48 7.45
C ASN A 267 -13.06 1.90 8.86
N MET A 268 -14.24 1.55 9.38
CA MET A 268 -14.41 1.00 10.72
C MET A 268 -15.25 -0.27 10.67
N TYR A 269 -14.85 -1.25 11.47
CA TYR A 269 -15.46 -2.56 11.51
C TYR A 269 -16.00 -2.88 12.91
N PHE A 270 -17.24 -3.35 12.94
CA PHE A 270 -17.97 -3.63 14.17
C PHE A 270 -18.64 -5.00 14.13
N SER A 271 -18.60 -5.72 15.25
CA SER A 271 -19.44 -6.86 15.55
C SER A 271 -19.71 -6.81 17.05
N GLU A 272 -20.97 -6.98 17.44
CA GLU A 272 -21.31 -7.11 18.84
C GLU A 272 -20.65 -8.38 19.42
N VAL A 273 -20.18 -8.27 20.66
CA VAL A 273 -19.42 -9.33 21.34
C VAL A 273 -20.32 -10.30 22.11
N THR A 274 -21.53 -9.88 22.48
CA THR A 274 -22.49 -10.71 23.23
C THR A 274 -23.90 -10.51 22.69
N GLU A 275 -24.71 -11.57 22.62
CA GLU A 275 -26.11 -11.45 22.22
C GLU A 275 -26.92 -10.61 23.23
N LEU A 276 -27.47 -9.48 22.78
CA LEU A 276 -28.16 -8.53 23.64
C LEU A 276 -29.62 -8.94 23.87
N ASN A 277 -30.10 -8.79 25.11
CA ASN A 277 -31.52 -8.94 25.41
C ASN A 277 -32.32 -7.66 25.11
N SER A 278 -33.65 -7.72 25.19
CA SER A 278 -34.54 -6.60 24.85
C SER A 278 -34.40 -5.34 25.71
N ALA A 279 -33.75 -5.42 26.88
CA ALA A 279 -33.48 -4.28 27.74
C ALA A 279 -32.10 -3.65 27.48
N GLN A 280 -31.27 -4.27 26.65
CA GLN A 280 -29.94 -3.81 26.31
C GLN A 280 -29.90 -3.25 24.89
N LYS A 281 -29.19 -2.14 24.73
CA LYS A 281 -28.92 -1.53 23.43
C LYS A 281 -27.50 -0.99 23.41
N ARG A 282 -26.76 -1.32 22.37
CA ARG A 282 -25.51 -0.64 22.03
C ARG A 282 -25.73 0.23 20.79
N SER A 283 -25.54 1.52 20.95
CA SER A 283 -25.68 2.51 19.89
C SER A 283 -24.72 3.67 20.15
N PHE A 284 -23.98 4.08 19.13
CA PHE A 284 -22.98 5.14 19.24
C PHE A 284 -22.79 5.86 17.91
N ARG A 285 -22.14 7.02 17.92
CA ARG A 285 -21.80 7.78 16.70
C ARG A 285 -20.33 8.11 16.68
N LEU A 286 -19.79 8.25 15.47
CA LEU A 286 -18.52 8.93 15.25
C LEU A 286 -18.74 10.44 15.38
N TYR A 287 -17.88 11.08 16.16
CA TYR A 287 -17.80 12.53 16.29
C TYR A 287 -16.47 13.02 15.72
N LYS A 288 -16.53 14.13 14.98
CA LYS A 288 -15.37 14.92 14.55
C LYS A 288 -15.43 16.26 15.28
N ASP A 289 -14.39 16.58 16.03
CA ASP A 289 -14.27 17.87 16.74
C ASP A 289 -15.51 18.22 17.59
N SER A 290 -16.00 17.22 18.34
CA SER A 290 -17.21 17.29 19.18
C SER A 290 -18.55 17.43 18.44
N GLN A 291 -18.57 17.38 17.10
CA GLN A 291 -19.80 17.34 16.30
C GLN A 291 -20.11 15.92 15.82
N PRO A 292 -21.37 15.48 15.85
CA PRO A 292 -21.74 14.17 15.31
C PRO A 292 -21.48 14.14 13.81
N PHE A 293 -20.68 13.16 13.37
CA PHE A 293 -20.25 13.00 11.98
C PHE A 293 -20.97 11.84 11.29
N SER A 294 -21.33 10.78 12.03
CA SER A 294 -22.07 9.64 11.50
C SER A 294 -23.52 9.58 11.97
N GLU A 295 -24.32 8.82 11.23
CA GLU A 295 -25.55 8.24 11.78
C GLU A 295 -25.24 7.25 12.94
N PRO A 296 -26.23 6.90 13.78
CA PRO A 296 -26.05 5.89 14.82
C PRO A 296 -25.56 4.55 14.24
N ILE A 297 -24.47 4.05 14.79
CA ILE A 297 -23.89 2.74 14.51
C ILE A 297 -24.44 1.76 15.54
N ILE A 298 -25.05 0.67 15.05
CA ILE A 298 -25.61 -0.41 15.86
C ILE A 298 -24.94 -1.71 15.42
N PRO A 299 -23.93 -2.21 16.14
CA PRO A 299 -23.22 -3.43 15.77
C PRO A 299 -24.15 -4.66 15.80
N PRO A 300 -24.16 -5.50 14.76
CA PRO A 300 -24.89 -6.77 14.78
C PRO A 300 -24.11 -7.85 15.53
N TYR A 301 -24.81 -8.81 16.12
CA TYR A 301 -24.18 -10.01 16.70
C TYR A 301 -23.98 -11.08 15.62
N GLY A 302 -22.81 -11.74 15.62
CA GLY A 302 -22.46 -12.82 14.68
C GLY A 302 -22.21 -12.38 13.23
N ASN A 303 -22.23 -11.08 12.94
CA ASN A 303 -21.98 -10.51 11.61
C ASN A 303 -21.08 -9.29 11.74
N ALA A 304 -20.26 -9.04 10.73
CA ALA A 304 -19.51 -7.80 10.60
C ALA A 304 -20.41 -6.69 10.04
N LEU A 305 -20.19 -5.48 10.54
CA LEU A 305 -20.69 -4.24 10.00
C LEU A 305 -19.49 -3.37 9.62
N GLU A 306 -19.47 -2.92 8.37
CA GLU A 306 -18.49 -2.00 7.83
C GLU A 306 -19.10 -0.60 7.71
N VAL A 307 -18.39 0.41 8.20
CA VAL A 307 -18.80 1.82 8.15
C VAL A 307 -17.62 2.65 7.67
N SER A 308 -17.72 3.19 6.46
CA SER A 308 -16.62 3.93 5.84
C SER A 308 -16.99 5.37 5.46
N PHE A 309 -16.00 6.27 5.48
CA PHE A 309 -16.11 7.68 5.09
C PHE A 309 -14.96 8.09 4.19
N SER A 310 -15.26 8.66 3.02
CA SER A 310 -14.28 9.24 2.08
C SER A 310 -14.35 10.76 1.97
N ASN A 311 -15.32 11.39 2.65
CA ASN A 311 -15.58 12.83 2.63
C ASN A 311 -15.18 13.51 3.95
N ILE A 312 -14.05 13.09 4.52
CA ILE A 312 -13.54 13.59 5.79
C ILE A 312 -12.15 14.19 5.59
N THR A 313 -11.94 15.38 6.15
CA THR A 313 -10.62 16.02 6.26
C THR A 313 -10.18 16.03 7.71
N VAL A 314 -8.89 15.82 7.96
CA VAL A 314 -8.30 15.85 9.30
C VAL A 314 -7.00 16.65 9.30
N SER A 315 -6.68 17.22 10.44
CA SER A 315 -5.40 17.86 10.76
C SER A 315 -4.89 17.32 12.09
N SER A 316 -3.68 17.71 12.49
CA SER A 316 -3.10 17.35 13.79
C SER A 316 -3.93 17.76 15.02
N SER A 317 -4.89 18.67 14.88
CA SER A 317 -5.82 19.07 15.94
C SER A 317 -7.17 18.35 15.89
N THR A 318 -7.42 17.55 14.85
CA THR A 318 -8.71 16.89 14.67
C THR A 318 -8.85 15.72 15.64
N THR A 319 -10.01 15.62 16.30
CA THR A 319 -10.32 14.47 17.17
C THR A 319 -11.45 13.65 16.56
N LEU A 320 -11.19 12.35 16.36
CA LEU A 320 -12.18 11.35 15.95
C LEU A 320 -12.51 10.45 17.15
N ILE A 321 -13.76 10.49 17.60
CA ILE A 321 -14.18 9.77 18.81
C ILE A 321 -15.54 9.09 18.64
N LEU A 322 -15.64 7.83 19.07
CA LEU A 322 -16.91 7.11 19.16
C LEU A 322 -17.55 7.37 20.52
N LEU A 323 -18.76 7.91 20.53
CA LEU A 323 -19.52 8.22 21.75
C LEU A 323 -20.90 7.56 21.73
N ALA A 324 -21.31 7.02 22.87
CA ALA A 324 -22.63 6.41 23.05
C ALA A 324 -23.76 7.41 22.77
N THR A 325 -24.82 6.95 22.12
CA THR A 325 -26.05 7.74 22.00
C THR A 325 -26.80 7.76 23.33
N SER A 326 -27.67 8.76 23.52
CA SER A 326 -28.39 8.97 24.78
C SER A 326 -29.32 7.81 25.19
N ASP A 327 -29.70 6.97 24.22
CA ASP A 327 -30.54 5.79 24.40
C ASP A 327 -29.75 4.47 24.47
N SER A 328 -28.42 4.54 24.42
CA SER A 328 -27.56 3.36 24.59
C SER A 328 -27.45 2.99 26.06
N THR A 329 -27.64 1.71 26.37
CA THR A 329 -27.41 1.16 27.71
C THR A 329 -25.99 0.59 27.86
N LEU A 330 -25.27 0.45 26.74
CA LEU A 330 -23.94 -0.12 26.68
C LEU A 330 -22.94 0.89 26.11
N ARG A 331 -21.67 0.71 26.48
CA ARG A 331 -20.54 1.50 26.01
C ARG A 331 -20.32 1.32 24.50
N PRO A 332 -19.65 2.23 23.79
CA PRO A 332 -19.16 1.96 22.43
C PRO A 332 -18.24 0.73 22.40
N LEU A 333 -18.14 0.10 21.23
CA LEU A 333 -17.12 -0.92 20.94
C LEU A 333 -16.58 -0.69 19.54
N ILE A 334 -15.38 -1.20 19.28
CA ILE A 334 -14.81 -1.28 17.92
C ILE A 334 -13.94 -2.52 17.80
N ASN A 335 -14.04 -3.25 16.68
CA ASN A 335 -13.27 -4.46 16.41
C ASN A 335 -12.01 -4.12 15.59
N ALA A 336 -12.14 -3.20 14.64
CA ALA A 336 -11.01 -2.70 13.88
C ALA A 336 -11.30 -1.40 13.16
N PHE A 337 -10.24 -0.75 12.68
CA PHE A 337 -10.35 0.38 11.78
C PHE A 337 -9.11 0.51 10.89
N GLU A 338 -9.30 1.19 9.77
CA GLU A 338 -8.28 1.59 8.83
C GLU A 338 -8.40 3.09 8.56
N ILE A 339 -7.26 3.77 8.51
CA ILE A 339 -7.15 5.18 8.14
C ILE A 339 -6.13 5.27 7.02
N PHE A 340 -6.51 5.95 5.94
CA PHE A 340 -5.65 6.22 4.81
C PHE A 340 -5.68 7.70 4.47
N HIS A 341 -4.54 8.26 4.08
CA HIS A 341 -4.50 9.53 3.36
C HIS A 341 -4.91 9.30 1.90
N ILE A 342 -5.82 10.14 1.41
CA ILE A 342 -6.21 10.13 -0.01
C ILE A 342 -5.18 10.97 -0.77
N SER A 343 -4.56 10.40 -1.81
CA SER A 343 -3.58 11.12 -2.62
C SER A 343 -4.20 12.24 -3.44
N ASP A 344 -3.36 13.04 -4.10
CA ASP A 344 -3.79 13.82 -5.26
C ASP A 344 -4.19 12.90 -6.42
N VAL A 345 -4.80 13.47 -7.46
CA VAL A 345 -5.18 12.75 -8.68
C VAL A 345 -3.94 12.09 -9.28
N LEU A 346 -4.03 10.77 -9.50
CA LEU A 346 -2.97 9.98 -10.09
C LEU A 346 -2.73 10.38 -11.54
N THR A 347 -1.46 10.40 -11.93
CA THR A 347 -1.06 10.57 -13.32
C THR A 347 -1.35 9.31 -14.15
N GLU A 348 -1.59 9.50 -15.44
CA GLU A 348 -1.65 8.41 -16.43
C GLU A 348 -0.26 8.09 -17.01
N GLY A 349 0.79 8.80 -16.54
CA GLY A 349 2.17 8.65 -17.00
C GLY A 349 2.54 9.62 -18.12
N THR A 350 3.77 9.47 -18.63
CA THR A 350 4.22 10.09 -19.88
C THR A 350 3.44 9.55 -21.07
N ASP A 351 3.24 10.37 -22.11
CA ASP A 351 2.53 9.96 -23.31
C ASP A 351 3.10 8.68 -23.93
N SER A 352 2.19 7.74 -24.23
CA SER A 352 2.52 6.41 -24.74
C SER A 352 3.37 6.41 -26.01
N LYS A 353 3.21 7.39 -26.89
CA LYS A 353 4.02 7.49 -28.11
C LYS A 353 5.48 7.80 -27.79
N ASP A 354 5.69 8.61 -26.76
CA ASP A 354 7.04 8.98 -26.33
C ASP A 354 7.71 7.80 -25.62
N VAL A 355 6.96 7.09 -24.77
CA VAL A 355 7.41 5.84 -24.15
C VAL A 355 7.77 4.78 -25.20
N GLU A 356 6.97 4.63 -26.26
CA GLU A 356 7.25 3.71 -27.37
C GLU A 356 8.55 4.06 -28.10
N GLY A 357 8.78 5.34 -28.40
CA GLY A 357 10.01 5.78 -29.07
C GLY A 357 11.25 5.63 -28.19
N LEU A 358 11.14 5.95 -26.90
CA LEU A 358 12.21 5.72 -25.93
C LEU A 358 12.52 4.22 -25.78
N THR A 359 11.49 3.36 -25.77
CA THR A 359 11.67 1.90 -25.72
C THR A 359 12.43 1.38 -26.95
N SER A 360 12.19 1.97 -28.12
CA SER A 360 12.91 1.64 -29.36
C SER A 360 14.39 2.03 -29.26
N LEU A 361 14.69 3.22 -28.71
CA LEU A 361 16.07 3.65 -28.42
C LEU A 361 16.77 2.70 -27.43
N GLN A 362 16.06 2.33 -26.36
CA GLN A 362 16.58 1.40 -25.35
C GLN A 362 16.92 0.04 -25.95
N THR A 363 16.01 -0.55 -26.71
CA THR A 363 16.21 -1.84 -27.38
C THR A 363 17.45 -1.84 -28.28
N GLN A 364 17.73 -0.72 -28.94
CA GLN A 364 18.90 -0.58 -29.81
C GLN A 364 20.20 -0.32 -29.04
N PHE A 365 20.12 0.39 -27.91
CA PHE A 365 21.27 0.85 -27.14
C PHE A 365 21.19 0.35 -25.69
N GLY A 366 21.85 -0.78 -25.41
CA GLY A 366 21.81 -1.40 -24.09
C GLY A 366 22.28 -0.52 -22.92
N VAL A 367 23.09 0.51 -23.18
CA VAL A 367 23.47 1.51 -22.16
C VAL A 367 22.27 2.29 -21.61
N LEU A 368 21.18 2.38 -22.38
CA LEU A 368 19.95 3.08 -21.98
C LEU A 368 18.97 2.18 -21.21
N HIS A 369 19.21 0.86 -21.13
CA HIS A 369 18.34 -0.08 -20.39
C HIS A 369 18.28 0.18 -18.89
N GLU A 370 19.28 0.88 -18.35
CA GLU A 370 19.34 1.16 -16.93
C GLU A 370 18.17 2.09 -16.48
N TRP A 371 17.51 2.80 -17.38
CA TRP A 371 16.31 3.61 -17.12
C TRP A 371 15.03 2.79 -17.38
N SER A 372 14.26 2.45 -16.35
CA SER A 372 13.15 1.49 -16.49
C SER A 372 11.79 1.99 -16.01
N SER A 373 11.67 3.27 -15.68
CA SER A 373 10.45 3.87 -15.11
C SER A 373 9.92 5.04 -15.92
N ASP A 374 8.85 5.69 -15.47
CA ASP A 374 8.29 6.84 -16.18
C ASP A 374 9.39 7.87 -16.52
N PRO A 375 9.57 8.25 -17.80
CA PRO A 375 10.70 9.07 -18.22
C PRO A 375 10.61 10.51 -17.75
N CYS A 376 9.40 11.05 -17.54
CA CYS A 376 9.18 12.44 -17.18
C CYS A 376 8.70 12.63 -15.74
N LEU A 377 8.18 11.59 -15.07
CA LEU A 377 7.49 11.72 -13.81
C LEU A 377 8.15 10.97 -12.63
N PRO A 378 8.05 11.53 -11.42
CA PRO A 378 7.68 12.92 -11.11
C PRO A 378 8.70 13.90 -11.73
N ALA A 379 8.27 15.12 -12.06
CA ALA A 379 9.06 16.07 -12.87
C ALA A 379 10.50 16.32 -12.36
N LEU A 380 10.69 16.32 -11.03
CA LEU A 380 12.01 16.48 -10.39
C LEU A 380 13.00 15.32 -10.68
N PHE A 381 12.48 14.18 -11.13
CA PHE A 381 13.22 12.94 -11.33
C PHE A 381 13.10 12.42 -12.79
N THR A 382 12.89 13.35 -13.72
CA THR A 382 13.01 13.11 -15.17
C THR A 382 14.33 12.42 -15.49
N TRP A 383 14.33 11.50 -16.47
CA TRP A 383 15.56 10.84 -16.90
C TRP A 383 16.63 11.86 -17.32
N ASP A 384 17.89 11.59 -17.00
CA ASP A 384 18.96 12.58 -17.16
C ASP A 384 19.25 12.98 -18.62
N TRP A 385 18.74 12.20 -19.59
CA TRP A 385 18.95 12.39 -21.02
C TRP A 385 17.68 12.79 -21.78
N VAL A 386 16.60 13.14 -21.07
CA VAL A 386 15.36 13.63 -21.70
C VAL A 386 14.94 14.96 -21.07
N ASN A 387 14.25 15.79 -21.86
CA ASN A 387 13.52 16.94 -21.35
C ASN A 387 12.03 16.75 -21.65
N CYS A 388 11.17 17.19 -20.74
CA CYS A 388 9.74 16.96 -20.83
C CYS A 388 8.92 18.23 -20.67
N SER A 389 7.77 18.26 -21.33
CA SER A 389 6.75 19.29 -21.09
C SER A 389 6.11 19.10 -19.71
N THR A 390 5.74 20.22 -19.08
CA THR A 390 5.11 20.22 -17.74
C THR A 390 3.59 20.42 -17.78
N ASN A 391 3.03 20.74 -18.95
CA ASN A 391 1.59 21.02 -19.10
C ASN A 391 0.84 19.80 -19.63
N GLY A 392 -0.19 19.36 -18.92
CA GLY A 392 -1.00 18.19 -19.31
C GLY A 392 -0.24 16.88 -19.14
N THR A 393 -0.54 15.90 -20.00
CA THR A 393 0.24 14.65 -20.10
C THR A 393 1.66 14.98 -20.54
N PRO A 394 2.71 14.63 -19.77
CA PRO A 394 4.09 14.94 -20.13
C PRO A 394 4.46 14.36 -21.49
N ARG A 395 5.10 15.19 -22.31
CA ARG A 395 5.67 14.84 -23.62
C ARG A 395 7.17 15.01 -23.60
N VAL A 396 7.91 14.15 -24.29
CA VAL A 396 9.36 14.31 -24.45
C VAL A 396 9.64 15.33 -25.55
N THR A 397 10.31 16.43 -25.18
CA THR A 397 10.60 17.55 -26.10
C THR A 397 12.05 17.62 -26.51
N ALA A 398 12.97 16.99 -25.77
CA ALA A 398 14.36 16.89 -26.18
C ALA A 398 15.03 15.61 -25.70
N LEU A 399 16.06 15.19 -26.43
CA LEU A 399 16.96 14.09 -26.08
C LEU A 399 18.40 14.62 -25.98
N ASP A 400 19.14 14.23 -24.96
CA ASP A 400 20.59 14.47 -24.85
C ASP A 400 21.34 13.13 -24.79
N LEU A 401 21.74 12.65 -25.97
CA LEU A 401 22.44 11.37 -26.11
C LEU A 401 23.97 11.53 -26.18
N SER A 402 24.48 12.76 -26.03
CA SER A 402 25.86 13.13 -26.37
C SER A 402 26.92 12.41 -25.51
N SER A 403 26.57 12.06 -24.26
CA SER A 403 27.48 11.50 -23.27
C SER A 403 27.53 9.96 -23.25
N PHE A 404 26.69 9.27 -24.02
CA PHE A 404 26.57 7.81 -23.96
C PHE A 404 27.47 7.06 -24.95
N GLY A 405 28.21 7.76 -25.82
CA GLY A 405 29.10 7.13 -26.79
C GLY A 405 28.38 6.12 -27.70
N LEU A 406 27.13 6.41 -28.06
CA LEU A 406 26.28 5.51 -28.83
C LEU A 406 26.94 5.18 -30.18
N SER A 407 26.89 3.90 -30.56
CA SER A 407 27.36 3.43 -31.86
C SER A 407 26.35 2.45 -32.45
N GLY A 408 26.15 2.52 -33.76
CA GLY A 408 25.16 1.71 -34.47
C GLY A 408 24.15 2.55 -35.25
N LEU A 409 23.11 1.89 -35.75
CA LEU A 409 22.01 2.53 -36.45
C LEU A 409 21.04 3.11 -35.42
N LEU A 410 20.53 4.31 -35.68
CA LEU A 410 19.41 4.85 -34.91
C LEU A 410 18.14 4.08 -35.28
N PRO A 411 17.36 3.61 -34.29
CA PRO A 411 16.07 2.97 -34.55
C PRO A 411 15.05 4.02 -35.01
N ASP A 412 13.90 3.57 -35.48
CA ASP A 412 12.77 4.48 -35.71
C ASP A 412 12.14 4.84 -34.35
N PHE A 413 12.18 6.12 -34.02
CA PHE A 413 11.50 6.71 -32.85
C PHE A 413 10.57 7.85 -33.27
N SER A 414 10.11 7.85 -34.53
CA SER A 414 9.24 8.89 -35.09
C SER A 414 7.86 9.00 -34.42
N SER A 415 7.49 8.04 -33.57
CA SER A 415 6.34 8.16 -32.67
C SER A 415 6.45 9.37 -31.73
N MET A 416 7.69 9.78 -31.38
CA MET A 416 8.00 10.94 -30.53
C MET A 416 7.78 12.27 -31.26
N ASP A 417 6.52 12.56 -31.60
CA ASP A 417 6.13 13.69 -32.47
C ASP A 417 6.25 15.09 -31.81
N ALA A 418 6.66 15.15 -30.54
CA ALA A 418 6.87 16.38 -29.78
C ALA A 418 8.36 16.78 -29.66
N ILE A 419 9.31 16.01 -30.22
CA ILE A 419 10.73 16.34 -30.15
C ILE A 419 11.01 17.64 -30.92
N GLU A 420 11.62 18.59 -30.22
CA GLU A 420 12.07 19.88 -30.76
C GLU A 420 13.60 19.92 -30.94
N THR A 421 14.35 19.20 -30.09
CA THR A 421 15.83 19.23 -30.06
C THR A 421 16.41 17.84 -29.77
N MET A 422 17.55 17.50 -30.39
CA MET A 422 18.31 16.26 -30.16
C MET A 422 19.81 16.54 -30.15
#